data_AF-A0A7S1BJ30-F1
#
_entry.id   AF-A0A7S1BJ30-F1
#
_cell.length_a   1.000
_cell.length_b   1.000
_cell.length_c   1.000
_cell.angle_alpha   90.00
_cell.angle_beta   90.00
_cell.angle_gamma   90.00
#
_symmetry.space_group_name_H-M   'P 1'
#
loop_
_entity.id
_entity.type
_entity.pdbx_description
1 polymer ?
#
loop_
_entity_poly.entity_id
_entity_poly.type
_entity_poly.pdbx_seq_one_letter_code
_entity_poly.pdbx_strand_id
1 'polypeptide(L)'
;KALNESVNGSSQSSGKVENRPTNKVSTGNGPPPTPWEKAVTMLDSIVSQVVKVDPDGVDIVCFGGEGDADWYRNITNTKGLEDMVTDKRPEGACLMGAAMDEVINDAFDDKDMTERPVSILVLTAGRPDDAEDLDATLKKAVDRIAETCEVCPLSITFVQIGNHPKATDYLTHLDNHILSESTATGETFDLVDTIKDEEIQAAMGEIKGTQDSGKNGAFIGAFAGAAMGIGGMYLYNKAQAKKRTEGWSGRWKVTYDCEEIAVLDVIDHKDGKITISGFPNEESRRGTYTTDDDAGYTIQFEDPSGDDVDGTVEDEHAITWSDGTRWDEIPPDNGNWTGYAAAATGGAVAAGATGYLLDKNFFKKASKKDQCDYIIMMDRSAMMDPTAMRKHYGRKFSNKDMKFELTKWKNLPPPVKRACRDLGYNQSMWDNSEQVDASWEHWWDLTEKQLKALKVLGWDETAWESKYQWVEWDDLPKLQKKAAKAAGYTEDNWQDWVENLDNWWDDLGQKEKQAMCVMGWTKCSWDNN
;
A
#
# COMPACT_ATOMS: atom_id res chain seq x y z
N LYS A 1 -28.00 -14.67 -78.50
CA LYS A 1 -29.38 -14.45 -78.03
C LYS A 1 -29.28 -13.98 -76.58
N ALA A 2 -29.14 -12.69 -76.33
CA ALA A 2 -30.24 -11.71 -76.30
C ALA A 2 -31.27 -12.05 -75.20
N LEU A 3 -31.18 -11.28 -74.10
CA LEU A 3 -32.26 -10.57 -73.39
C LEU A 3 -33.61 -11.28 -73.23
N ASN A 4 -34.11 -11.36 -71.98
CA ASN A 4 -35.19 -10.46 -71.59
C ASN A 4 -35.46 -10.42 -70.08
N GLU A 5 -35.75 -9.18 -69.66
CA GLU A 5 -36.14 -8.71 -68.34
C GLU A 5 -37.63 -8.94 -68.04
N SER A 6 -37.97 -9.06 -66.75
CA SER A 6 -39.18 -8.49 -66.11
C SER A 6 -38.98 -8.62 -64.59
N VAL A 7 -38.68 -7.62 -63.77
CA VAL A 7 -39.27 -6.29 -63.49
C VAL A 7 -40.61 -6.35 -62.73
N ASN A 8 -40.54 -5.82 -61.50
CA ASN A 8 -41.56 -5.29 -60.56
C ASN A 8 -42.35 -6.27 -59.65
N GLY A 9 -42.47 -6.03 -58.33
CA GLY A 9 -42.01 -4.87 -57.54
C GLY A 9 -42.16 -4.99 -56.00
N SER A 10 -41.26 -4.27 -55.30
CA SER A 10 -41.36 -3.56 -54.00
C SER A 10 -42.17 -4.17 -52.85
N SER A 11 -41.62 -4.34 -51.64
CA SER A 11 -41.12 -3.24 -50.78
C SER A 11 -40.35 -3.74 -49.54
N GLN A 12 -39.62 -2.82 -48.94
CA GLN A 12 -38.51 -2.94 -47.98
C GLN A 12 -38.79 -3.68 -46.66
N SER A 13 -37.78 -4.43 -46.20
CA SER A 13 -37.53 -4.72 -44.77
C SER A 13 -36.03 -4.62 -44.51
N SER A 14 -35.69 -3.79 -43.54
CA SER A 14 -34.36 -3.37 -43.12
C SER A 14 -33.59 -4.48 -42.38
N GLY A 15 -32.44 -4.89 -42.92
CA GLY A 15 -31.42 -5.64 -42.20
C GLY A 15 -30.18 -4.78 -41.99
N LYS A 16 -30.03 -4.17 -40.80
CA LYS A 16 -28.78 -3.53 -40.39
C LYS A 16 -27.75 -4.63 -40.08
N VAL A 17 -26.60 -4.54 -40.74
CA VAL A 17 -25.38 -5.29 -40.41
C VAL A 17 -24.87 -4.78 -39.07
N GLU A 18 -24.92 -5.60 -38.03
CA GLU A 18 -24.30 -5.29 -36.74
C GLU A 18 -22.78 -5.47 -36.84
N ASN A 19 -22.07 -4.36 -36.63
CA ASN A 19 -20.63 -4.31 -36.43
C ASN A 19 -20.25 -5.12 -35.18
N ARG A 20 -19.60 -6.27 -35.37
CA ARG A 20 -18.84 -6.94 -34.32
C ARG A 20 -17.56 -6.12 -34.06
N PRO A 21 -17.33 -5.56 -32.86
CA PRO A 21 -16.07 -4.91 -32.57
C PRO A 21 -14.96 -5.97 -32.59
N THR A 22 -13.94 -5.70 -33.39
CA THR A 22 -12.69 -6.45 -33.41
C THR A 22 -12.03 -6.35 -32.04
N ASN A 23 -11.79 -7.49 -31.41
CA ASN A 23 -11.00 -7.59 -30.18
C ASN A 23 -9.62 -6.97 -30.45
N LYS A 24 -9.37 -5.80 -29.86
CA LYS A 24 -8.02 -5.29 -29.64
C LYS A 24 -7.31 -6.30 -28.73
N VAL A 25 -6.36 -7.02 -29.29
CA VAL A 25 -5.38 -7.79 -28.53
C VAL A 25 -4.59 -6.77 -27.70
N SER A 26 -4.77 -6.80 -26.38
CA SER A 26 -4.04 -5.96 -25.44
C SER A 26 -2.60 -6.47 -25.34
N THR A 27 -1.67 -5.69 -25.84
CA THR A 27 -0.23 -5.88 -25.67
C THR A 27 0.20 -5.31 -24.31
N GLY A 28 0.80 -6.12 -23.44
CA GLY A 28 1.90 -5.67 -22.56
C GLY A 28 1.64 -5.18 -21.12
N ASN A 29 0.48 -5.36 -20.47
CA ASN A 29 0.28 -4.82 -19.11
C ASN A 29 0.48 -5.90 -18.02
N GLY A 30 1.61 -5.83 -17.31
CA GLY A 30 1.67 -6.34 -15.93
C GLY A 30 0.73 -5.54 -15.02
N PRO A 31 0.33 -6.09 -13.85
CA PRO A 31 -0.39 -5.32 -12.85
C PRO A 31 0.49 -4.14 -12.36
N PRO A 32 -0.11 -3.00 -11.99
CA PRO A 32 0.63 -1.91 -11.37
C PRO A 32 1.28 -2.37 -10.06
N PRO A 33 2.43 -1.80 -9.68
CA PRO A 33 3.13 -2.17 -8.45
C PRO A 33 2.25 -1.91 -7.22
N THR A 34 2.28 -2.86 -6.30
CA THR A 34 1.60 -2.82 -5.02
C THR A 34 2.20 -1.73 -4.11
N PRO A 35 1.44 -1.21 -3.12
CA PRO A 35 2.00 -0.31 -2.12
C PRO A 35 3.22 -0.91 -1.40
N TRP A 36 3.25 -2.21 -1.14
CA TRP A 36 4.39 -2.92 -0.57
C TRP A 36 5.65 -2.78 -1.44
N GLU A 37 5.55 -3.09 -2.73
CA GLU A 37 6.69 -3.00 -3.66
C GLU A 37 7.23 -1.56 -3.75
N LYS A 38 6.32 -0.57 -3.75
CA LYS A 38 6.69 0.85 -3.70
C LYS A 38 7.43 1.23 -2.42
N ALA A 39 6.95 0.76 -1.28
CA ALA A 39 7.57 1.03 0.02
C ALA A 39 8.96 0.40 0.15
N VAL A 40 9.14 -0.84 -0.33
CA VAL A 40 10.46 -1.52 -0.33
C VAL A 40 11.46 -0.76 -1.18
N THR A 41 11.03 -0.37 -2.40
CA THR A 41 11.86 0.44 -3.31
C THR A 41 12.25 1.77 -2.67
N MET A 42 11.28 2.39 -1.98
CA MET A 42 11.47 3.70 -1.35
C MET A 42 12.43 3.60 -0.17
N LEU A 43 12.29 2.56 0.65
CA LEU A 43 13.20 2.27 1.73
C LEU A 43 14.64 2.13 1.23
N ASP A 44 14.88 1.27 0.23
CA ASP A 44 16.22 1.06 -0.33
C ASP A 44 16.83 2.37 -0.87
N SER A 45 16.03 3.12 -1.62
CA SER A 45 16.40 4.42 -2.18
C SER A 45 16.79 5.43 -1.10
N ILE A 46 15.99 5.57 -0.03
CA ILE A 46 16.27 6.51 1.06
C ILE A 46 17.50 6.06 1.84
N VAL A 47 17.57 4.78 2.22
CA VAL A 47 18.69 4.23 2.99
C VAL A 47 20.00 4.45 2.25
N SER A 48 20.04 4.21 0.93
CA SER A 48 21.23 4.45 0.09
C SER A 48 21.79 5.87 0.15
N GLN A 49 20.93 6.84 0.46
CA GLN A 49 21.30 8.25 0.57
C GLN A 49 21.60 8.63 2.03
N VAL A 50 20.83 8.11 2.99
CA VAL A 50 21.04 8.36 4.43
C VAL A 50 22.41 7.84 4.87
N VAL A 51 22.81 6.63 4.47
CA VAL A 51 24.12 6.05 4.88
C VAL A 51 25.33 6.77 4.28
N LYS A 52 25.13 7.63 3.27
CA LYS A 52 26.18 8.51 2.72
C LYS A 52 26.37 9.76 3.57
N VAL A 53 25.35 10.14 4.34
CA VAL A 53 25.36 11.38 5.15
C VAL A 53 25.57 11.08 6.63
N ASP A 54 25.07 9.94 7.12
CA ASP A 54 25.25 9.49 8.50
C ASP A 54 26.02 8.15 8.55
N PRO A 55 27.25 8.13 9.10
CA PRO A 55 28.06 6.92 9.19
C PRO A 55 27.56 5.91 10.21
N ASP A 56 26.72 6.32 11.18
CA ASP A 56 26.15 5.42 12.19
C ASP A 56 25.04 4.53 11.59
N GLY A 57 24.53 4.92 10.42
CA GLY A 57 23.53 4.18 9.66
C GLY A 57 22.11 4.58 10.01
N VAL A 58 21.18 3.67 9.76
CA VAL A 58 19.75 3.88 9.98
C VAL A 58 19.12 2.65 10.62
N ASP A 59 18.22 2.87 11.57
CA ASP A 59 17.39 1.81 12.13
C ASP A 59 16.14 1.62 11.27
N ILE A 60 15.74 0.38 11.02
CA ILE A 60 14.55 0.04 10.25
C ILE A 60 13.62 -0.79 11.13
N VAL A 61 12.35 -0.39 11.19
CA VAL A 61 11.34 -1.04 12.02
C VAL A 61 10.17 -1.44 11.14
N CYS A 62 9.97 -2.73 10.94
CA CYS A 62 8.82 -3.22 10.18
C CYS A 62 7.71 -3.64 11.14
N PHE A 63 6.50 -3.10 10.95
CA PHE A 63 5.35 -3.33 11.82
C PHE A 63 4.11 -3.75 11.04
N GLY A 64 3.10 -4.30 11.71
CA GLY A 64 1.91 -4.87 11.08
C GLY A 64 2.06 -6.35 10.72
N GLY A 65 0.94 -7.07 10.74
CA GLY A 65 0.94 -8.54 10.67
C GLY A 65 0.41 -9.22 11.93
N GLU A 66 0.83 -10.46 12.15
CA GLU A 66 0.71 -11.17 13.43
C GLU A 66 2.07 -11.12 14.14
N GLY A 67 2.17 -10.41 15.26
CA GLY A 67 3.39 -10.34 16.10
C GLY A 67 3.91 -8.92 16.36
N ASP A 68 5.01 -8.85 17.10
CA ASP A 68 5.70 -7.61 17.47
C ASP A 68 6.49 -7.00 16.28
N ALA A 69 6.94 -5.75 16.42
CA ALA A 69 7.72 -5.08 15.40
C ALA A 69 9.10 -5.74 15.21
N ASP A 70 9.54 -5.88 13.96
CA ASP A 70 10.88 -6.38 13.64
C ASP A 70 11.86 -5.21 13.51
N TRP A 71 12.93 -5.23 14.31
CA TRP A 71 13.99 -4.22 14.27
C TRP A 71 15.23 -4.69 13.51
N TYR A 72 15.75 -3.80 12.69
CA TYR A 72 17.03 -3.93 12.01
C TYR A 72 17.87 -2.70 12.32
N ARG A 73 18.95 -2.86 13.10
CA ARG A 73 19.70 -1.74 13.68
C ARG A 73 20.95 -1.39 12.87
N ASN A 74 21.32 -0.11 12.87
CA ASN A 74 22.59 0.40 12.34
C ASN A 74 22.89 -0.06 10.90
N ILE A 75 21.88 0.00 10.03
CA ILE A 75 22.03 -0.38 8.62
C ILE A 75 22.91 0.67 7.93
N THR A 76 24.09 0.23 7.49
CA THR A 76 25.11 1.09 6.83
C THR A 76 25.34 0.70 5.37
N ASN A 77 24.71 -0.38 4.90
CA ASN A 77 24.80 -0.87 3.52
C ASN A 77 23.44 -1.38 3.05
N THR A 78 23.06 -1.04 1.82
CA THR A 78 21.81 -1.48 1.19
C THR A 78 21.89 -2.88 0.59
N LYS A 79 23.09 -3.48 0.49
CA LYS A 79 23.25 -4.84 -0.05
C LYS A 79 22.46 -5.85 0.79
N GLY A 80 21.45 -6.46 0.17
CA GLY A 80 20.57 -7.45 0.80
C GLY A 80 19.48 -6.86 1.71
N LEU A 81 19.34 -5.53 1.73
CA LEU A 81 18.33 -4.85 2.53
C LEU A 81 16.90 -5.26 2.14
N GLU A 82 16.64 -5.39 0.84
CA GLU A 82 15.35 -5.86 0.35
C GLU A 82 15.01 -7.25 0.90
N ASP A 83 15.92 -8.22 0.76
CA ASP A 83 15.68 -9.59 1.23
C ASP A 83 15.43 -9.60 2.74
N MET A 84 16.16 -8.76 3.48
CA MET A 84 16.00 -8.59 4.93
C MET A 84 14.59 -8.10 5.30
N VAL A 85 14.09 -7.03 4.69
CA VAL A 85 12.77 -6.48 5.06
C VAL A 85 11.60 -7.25 4.46
N THR A 86 11.85 -8.03 3.41
CA THR A 86 10.82 -8.81 2.69
C THR A 86 10.71 -10.28 3.10
N ASP A 87 11.53 -10.77 4.04
CA ASP A 87 11.43 -12.13 4.58
C ASP A 87 10.00 -12.46 5.06
N LYS A 88 9.33 -11.46 5.65
CA LYS A 88 7.88 -11.52 5.95
C LYS A 88 7.11 -10.69 4.92
N ARG A 89 6.03 -11.27 4.38
CA ARG A 89 5.12 -10.60 3.45
C ARG A 89 4.03 -9.81 4.19
N PRO A 90 3.41 -8.81 3.54
CA PRO A 90 2.29 -8.08 4.10
C PRO A 90 1.13 -8.97 4.54
N GLU A 91 0.67 -8.78 5.78
CA GLU A 91 -0.51 -9.47 6.31
C GLU A 91 -1.07 -8.76 7.55
N GLY A 92 -2.16 -9.28 8.13
CA GLY A 92 -2.66 -8.81 9.41
C GLY A 92 -3.12 -7.34 9.46
N ALA A 93 -3.31 -6.87 10.69
CA ALA A 93 -3.73 -5.50 11.01
C ALA A 93 -2.54 -4.52 10.95
N CYS A 94 -2.84 -3.24 10.77
CA CYS A 94 -1.88 -2.15 10.87
C CYS A 94 -1.84 -1.65 12.33
N LEU A 95 -0.96 -2.27 13.14
CA LEU A 95 -0.75 -1.92 14.56
C LEU A 95 0.40 -0.91 14.70
N MET A 96 0.15 0.34 14.29
CA MET A 96 1.16 1.39 14.22
C MET A 96 1.35 2.11 15.56
N GLY A 97 0.29 2.24 16.35
CA GLY A 97 0.34 2.86 17.68
C GLY A 97 1.28 2.11 18.61
N ALA A 98 1.12 0.79 18.69
CA ALA A 98 2.01 -0.07 19.47
C ALA A 98 3.48 0.04 19.02
N ALA A 99 3.74 -0.04 17.71
CA ALA A 99 5.10 0.07 17.17
C ALA A 99 5.70 1.47 17.38
N MET A 100 4.90 2.53 17.28
CA MET A 100 5.36 3.89 17.51
C MET A 100 5.70 4.13 18.98
N ASP A 101 4.92 3.58 19.92
CA ASP A 101 5.24 3.67 21.35
C ASP A 101 6.59 3.01 21.65
N GLU A 102 6.83 1.82 21.07
CA GLU A 102 8.12 1.14 21.18
C GLU A 102 9.28 1.99 20.63
N VAL A 103 9.14 2.55 19.43
CA VAL A 103 10.17 3.40 18.79
C VAL A 103 10.42 4.70 19.56
N ILE A 104 9.37 5.35 20.06
CA ILE A 104 9.50 6.58 20.83
C ILE A 104 10.13 6.31 22.19
N ASN A 105 9.78 5.21 22.85
CA ASN A 105 10.42 4.82 24.10
C ASN A 105 11.91 4.49 23.89
N ASP A 106 12.28 3.78 22.82
CA ASP A 106 13.69 3.59 22.42
C ASP A 106 14.44 4.92 22.27
N ALA A 107 13.81 5.90 21.60
CA ALA A 107 14.39 7.24 21.44
C ALA A 107 14.54 8.01 22.76
N PHE A 108 13.63 7.83 23.73
CA PHE A 108 13.72 8.51 25.02
C PHE A 108 14.65 7.82 26.03
N ASP A 109 14.76 6.50 25.97
CA ASP A 109 15.45 5.71 27.00
C ASP A 109 16.91 5.46 26.62
N ASP A 110 17.20 5.22 25.34
CA ASP A 110 18.52 4.77 24.88
C ASP A 110 19.28 5.83 24.05
N LYS A 111 18.61 6.91 23.59
CA LYS A 111 19.24 7.95 22.76
C LYS A 111 19.36 9.28 23.49
N ASP A 112 20.54 9.92 23.39
CA ASP A 112 20.73 11.29 23.87
C ASP A 112 20.30 12.29 22.78
N MET A 113 19.00 12.59 22.80
CA MET A 113 18.38 13.52 21.87
C MET A 113 18.89 14.97 21.97
N THR A 114 19.67 15.31 23.02
CA THR A 114 20.28 16.64 23.16
C THR A 114 21.57 16.77 22.37
N GLU A 115 22.29 15.67 22.15
CA GLU A 115 23.48 15.62 21.31
C GLU A 115 23.13 15.28 19.86
N ARG A 116 22.24 14.32 19.64
CA ARG A 116 21.83 13.86 18.32
C ARG A 116 20.30 13.84 18.23
N PRO A 117 19.67 14.73 17.44
CA PRO A 117 18.23 14.69 17.26
C PRO A 117 17.81 13.35 16.64
N VAL A 118 16.57 12.94 16.86
CA VAL A 118 15.99 11.72 16.27
C VAL A 118 15.04 12.13 15.14
N SER A 119 15.09 11.42 14.02
CA SER A 119 14.19 11.65 12.90
C SER A 119 13.59 10.34 12.42
N ILE A 120 12.28 10.21 12.59
CA ILE A 120 11.51 9.03 12.23
C ILE A 120 10.81 9.27 10.89
N LEU A 121 10.92 8.32 9.97
CA LEU A 121 10.15 8.28 8.72
C LEU A 121 9.20 7.09 8.76
N VAL A 122 7.91 7.30 8.52
CA VAL A 122 6.90 6.23 8.51
C VAL A 122 6.37 6.03 7.09
N LEU A 123 6.52 4.83 6.53
CA LEU A 123 5.95 4.46 5.22
C LEU A 123 4.67 3.64 5.45
N THR A 124 3.50 4.15 5.03
CA THR A 124 2.20 3.47 5.28
C THR A 124 1.20 3.66 4.15
N ALA A 125 0.37 2.64 3.88
CA ALA A 125 -0.73 2.72 2.89
C ALA A 125 -2.12 2.90 3.51
N GLY A 126 -2.24 2.88 4.84
CA GLY A 126 -3.51 2.78 5.54
C GLY A 126 -3.63 3.69 6.76
N ARG A 127 -4.88 3.88 7.22
CA ARG A 127 -5.12 4.31 8.60
C ARG A 127 -4.81 3.12 9.52
N PRO A 128 -4.06 3.31 10.61
CA PRO A 128 -3.82 2.26 11.59
C PRO A 128 -5.13 1.73 12.18
N ASP A 129 -5.16 0.43 12.48
CA ASP A 129 -6.29 -0.20 13.18
C ASP A 129 -6.32 0.24 14.66
N ASP A 130 -5.17 0.64 15.22
CA ASP A 130 -4.95 1.17 16.57
C ASP A 130 -4.70 2.70 16.56
N ALA A 131 -5.42 3.44 15.70
CA ALA A 131 -5.21 4.88 15.50
C ALA A 131 -5.34 5.73 16.79
N GLU A 132 -6.21 5.35 17.72
CA GLU A 132 -6.36 6.07 19.00
C GLU A 132 -5.11 5.93 19.87
N ASP A 133 -4.47 4.75 19.86
CA ASP A 133 -3.21 4.50 20.58
C ASP A 133 -2.06 5.28 19.95
N LEU A 134 -2.03 5.38 18.60
CA LEU A 134 -1.06 6.21 17.89
C LEU A 134 -1.22 7.69 18.25
N ASP A 135 -2.44 8.22 18.22
CA ASP A 135 -2.72 9.62 18.57
C ASP A 135 -2.27 9.92 20.01
N ALA A 136 -2.60 9.03 20.96
CA ALA A 136 -2.21 9.16 22.36
C ALA A 136 -0.69 9.13 22.54
N THR A 137 -0.01 8.22 21.84
CA THR A 137 1.44 8.04 21.88
C THR A 137 2.18 9.28 21.35
N LEU A 138 1.78 9.77 20.17
CA LEU A 138 2.36 10.97 19.57
C LEU A 138 2.11 12.22 20.43
N LYS A 139 0.89 12.36 20.97
CA LYS A 139 0.54 13.50 21.83
C LYS A 139 1.36 13.49 23.13
N LYS A 140 1.48 12.34 23.77
CA LYS A 140 2.32 12.15 24.97
C LYS A 140 3.79 12.50 24.68
N ALA A 141 4.32 12.14 23.51
CA ALA A 141 5.69 12.43 23.12
C ALA A 141 5.94 13.94 22.96
N VAL A 142 5.07 14.65 22.22
CA VAL A 142 5.24 16.09 22.01
C VAL A 142 5.05 16.88 23.30
N ASP A 143 4.12 16.47 24.17
CA ASP A 143 3.92 17.10 25.48
C ASP A 143 5.14 16.91 26.38
N ARG A 144 5.70 15.70 26.44
CA ARG A 144 6.95 15.43 27.18
C ARG A 144 8.08 16.32 26.69
N ILE A 145 8.29 16.42 25.37
CA ILE A 145 9.36 17.26 24.80
C ILE A 145 9.13 18.74 25.11
N ALA A 146 7.91 19.25 24.97
CA ALA A 146 7.56 20.64 25.24
C ALA A 146 7.77 21.03 26.73
N GLU A 147 7.67 20.06 27.63
CA GLU A 147 7.95 20.25 29.06
C GLU A 147 9.45 20.16 29.39
N THR A 148 10.21 19.31 28.69
CA THR A 148 11.60 18.98 29.08
C THR A 148 12.69 19.62 28.22
N CYS A 149 12.37 20.12 27.02
CA CYS A 149 13.36 20.55 26.03
C CYS A 149 13.15 22.00 25.57
N GLU A 150 14.25 22.71 25.32
CA GLU A 150 14.22 24.08 24.76
C GLU A 150 13.92 24.09 23.26
N VAL A 151 14.25 23.00 22.56
CA VAL A 151 13.97 22.78 21.13
C VAL A 151 13.31 21.41 20.98
N CYS A 152 12.62 21.16 19.86
CA CYS A 152 12.05 19.85 19.56
C CYS A 152 13.12 18.95 18.91
N PRO A 153 13.70 17.96 19.60
CA PRO A 153 14.79 17.16 19.04
C PRO A 153 14.29 15.95 18.25
N LEU A 154 13.01 15.57 18.42
CA LEU A 154 12.35 14.49 17.72
C LEU A 154 11.48 15.05 16.59
N SER A 155 11.50 14.43 15.43
CA SER A 155 10.57 14.73 14.34
C SER A 155 10.09 13.46 13.67
N ILE A 156 8.82 13.42 13.27
CA ILE A 156 8.18 12.25 12.67
C ILE A 156 7.54 12.66 11.35
N THR A 157 8.07 12.15 10.24
CA THR A 157 7.54 12.38 8.90
C THR A 157 6.76 11.14 8.44
N PHE A 158 5.47 11.26 8.16
CA PHE A 158 4.67 10.18 7.57
C PHE A 158 4.60 10.32 6.05
N VAL A 159 4.79 9.22 5.34
CA VAL A 159 4.65 9.13 3.88
C VAL A 159 3.53 8.16 3.55
N GLN A 160 2.52 8.68 2.85
CA GLN A 160 1.44 7.89 2.30
C GLN A 160 1.90 7.14 1.05
N ILE A 161 1.79 5.81 1.07
CA ILE A 161 2.06 4.96 -0.08
C ILE A 161 0.74 4.56 -0.74
N GLY A 162 0.50 5.12 -1.93
CA GLY A 162 -0.76 4.94 -2.65
C GLY A 162 -1.86 5.88 -2.16
N ASN A 163 -3.06 5.76 -2.73
CA ASN A 163 -4.09 6.81 -2.66
C ASN A 163 -5.32 6.45 -1.83
N HIS A 164 -5.17 5.64 -0.77
CA HIS A 164 -6.31 5.21 0.04
C HIS A 164 -6.93 6.39 0.82
N PRO A 165 -8.22 6.75 0.61
CA PRO A 165 -8.80 7.97 1.18
C PRO A 165 -8.74 8.06 2.70
N LYS A 166 -8.98 6.94 3.41
CA LYS A 166 -8.89 6.94 4.89
C LYS A 166 -7.47 7.20 5.40
N ALA A 167 -6.45 6.83 4.63
CA ALA A 167 -5.07 7.14 5.00
C ALA A 167 -4.83 8.65 4.83
N THR A 168 -5.29 9.23 3.72
CA THR A 168 -5.23 10.67 3.47
C THR A 168 -5.95 11.49 4.55
N ASP A 169 -7.17 11.09 4.93
CA ASP A 169 -7.94 11.75 5.97
C ASP A 169 -7.22 11.68 7.34
N TYR A 170 -6.68 10.52 7.68
CA TYR A 170 -6.00 10.32 8.96
C TYR A 170 -4.64 11.03 9.03
N LEU A 171 -3.83 10.98 7.97
CA LEU A 171 -2.58 11.74 7.91
C LEU A 171 -2.84 13.25 7.96
N THR A 172 -3.91 13.73 7.32
CA THR A 172 -4.35 15.13 7.47
C THR A 172 -4.75 15.47 8.90
N HIS A 173 -5.34 14.52 9.64
CA HIS A 173 -5.61 14.72 11.06
C HIS A 173 -4.30 14.86 11.85
N LEU A 174 -3.34 13.94 11.70
CA LEU A 174 -2.06 13.98 12.42
C LEU A 174 -1.29 15.28 12.20
N ASP A 175 -1.16 15.71 10.94
CA ASP A 175 -0.45 16.93 10.51
C ASP A 175 -0.95 18.22 11.19
N ASN A 176 -2.19 18.23 11.70
CA ASN A 176 -2.81 19.43 12.28
C ASN A 176 -3.01 19.36 13.80
N HIS A 177 -2.81 18.20 14.44
CA HIS A 177 -3.27 17.96 15.82
C HIS A 177 -2.17 17.55 16.80
N ILE A 178 -0.99 17.12 16.34
CA ILE A 178 0.11 16.70 17.22
C ILE A 178 1.03 17.90 17.55
N LEU A 179 0.45 18.86 18.28
CA LEU A 179 1.09 20.12 18.65
C LEU A 179 1.12 20.31 20.17
N SER A 180 2.17 20.94 20.71
CA SER A 180 2.22 21.36 22.12
C SER A 180 3.00 22.66 22.30
N GLU A 181 2.66 23.46 23.30
CA GLU A 181 3.37 24.72 23.58
C GLU A 181 4.53 24.47 24.55
N SER A 182 5.74 24.84 24.15
CA SER A 182 6.93 24.69 24.98
C SER A 182 6.80 25.54 26.24
N THR A 183 6.98 24.91 27.39
CA THR A 183 6.97 25.60 28.69
C THR A 183 8.19 26.51 28.86
N ALA A 184 9.29 26.24 28.14
CA ALA A 184 10.53 27.01 28.22
C ALA A 184 10.50 28.27 27.33
N THR A 185 9.95 28.17 26.12
CA THR A 185 10.03 29.23 25.11
C THR A 185 8.68 29.87 24.75
N GLY A 186 7.56 29.18 25.03
CA GLY A 186 6.22 29.57 24.55
C GLY A 186 6.00 29.30 23.06
N GLU A 187 6.95 28.65 22.38
CA GLU A 187 6.81 28.27 20.97
C GLU A 187 6.00 26.97 20.83
N THR A 188 5.18 26.87 19.79
CA THR A 188 4.47 25.63 19.47
C THR A 188 5.43 24.63 18.84
N PHE A 189 5.63 23.50 19.49
CA PHE A 189 6.31 22.35 18.94
C PHE A 189 5.34 21.55 18.09
N ASP A 190 5.79 21.29 16.86
CA ASP A 190 5.12 20.44 15.89
C ASP A 190 5.97 19.20 15.66
N LEU A 191 5.45 18.06 16.10
CA LEU A 191 6.18 16.80 16.07
C LEU A 191 6.03 16.08 14.72
N VAL A 192 4.91 16.30 14.02
CA VAL A 192 4.46 15.42 12.94
C VAL A 192 4.24 16.23 11.67
N ASP A 193 4.91 15.80 10.60
CA ASP A 193 4.64 16.28 9.26
C ASP A 193 4.27 15.11 8.32
N THR A 194 3.40 15.36 7.35
CA THR A 194 2.90 14.32 6.45
C THR A 194 3.17 14.62 4.98
N ILE A 195 3.38 13.58 4.19
CA ILE A 195 3.51 13.60 2.73
C ILE A 195 2.46 12.66 2.15
N LYS A 196 1.51 13.23 1.40
CA LYS A 196 0.38 12.51 0.80
C LYS A 196 0.71 12.15 -0.64
N ASP A 197 0.01 11.13 -1.17
CA ASP A 197 0.23 10.67 -2.55
C ASP A 197 0.09 11.81 -3.57
N GLU A 198 -0.89 12.69 -3.41
CA GLU A 198 -1.08 13.85 -4.30
C GLU A 198 0.11 14.81 -4.31
N GLU A 199 0.78 14.99 -3.17
CA GLU A 199 1.95 15.86 -3.03
C GLU A 199 3.18 15.22 -3.69
N ILE A 200 3.32 13.89 -3.58
CA ILE A 200 4.31 13.12 -4.32
C ILE A 200 4.08 13.25 -5.83
N GLN A 201 2.83 13.08 -6.28
CA GLN A 201 2.47 13.23 -7.70
C GLN A 201 2.74 14.66 -8.20
N ALA A 202 2.45 15.67 -7.38
CA ALA A 202 2.69 17.07 -7.72
C ALA A 202 4.18 17.38 -7.84
N ALA A 203 4.99 16.95 -6.88
CA ALA A 203 6.46 17.09 -6.94
C ALA A 203 7.01 16.41 -8.21
N MET A 204 6.49 15.24 -8.58
CA MET A 204 6.85 14.56 -9.82
C MET A 204 6.43 15.30 -11.09
N GLY A 205 5.33 16.04 -11.05
CA GLY A 205 4.89 16.91 -12.14
C GLY A 205 5.87 18.05 -12.39
N GLU A 206 6.45 18.60 -11.33
CA GLU A 206 7.44 19.70 -11.40
C GLU A 206 8.82 19.21 -11.83
N ILE A 207 9.24 18.05 -11.34
CA ILE A 207 10.54 17.45 -11.64
C ILE A 207 10.73 17.28 -13.16
N LYS A 208 9.66 16.95 -13.88
CA LYS A 208 9.63 16.87 -15.36
C LYS A 208 9.93 18.18 -16.11
N GLY A 209 10.20 19.30 -15.43
CA GLY A 209 10.21 20.65 -16.03
C GLY A 209 11.42 21.56 -15.74
N THR A 210 12.49 21.12 -15.08
CA THR A 210 13.59 22.03 -14.66
C THR A 210 15.00 21.45 -14.77
N GLN A 211 15.99 22.32 -15.06
CA GLN A 211 17.26 22.02 -15.76
C GLN A 211 18.57 22.21 -14.95
N ASP A 212 18.58 22.19 -13.60
CA ASP A 212 19.80 22.50 -12.82
C ASP A 212 20.12 21.49 -11.70
N SER A 213 21.35 20.94 -11.71
CA SER A 213 21.77 19.82 -10.87
C SER A 213 22.49 20.23 -9.56
N GLY A 214 22.02 19.68 -8.44
CA GLY A 214 22.67 19.77 -7.12
C GLY A 214 22.42 18.51 -6.28
N LYS A 215 23.32 18.21 -5.33
CA LYS A 215 23.32 16.96 -4.52
C LYS A 215 22.03 16.70 -3.73
N ASN A 216 21.27 17.74 -3.40
CA ASN A 216 19.98 17.63 -2.70
C ASN A 216 18.86 17.04 -3.59
N GLY A 217 19.03 17.08 -4.92
CA GLY A 217 18.09 16.50 -5.87
C GLY A 217 18.11 14.96 -5.90
N ALA A 218 19.20 14.33 -5.46
CA ALA A 218 19.33 12.88 -5.45
C ALA A 218 18.37 12.21 -4.45
N PHE A 219 18.21 12.79 -3.25
CA PHE A 219 17.26 12.29 -2.24
C PHE A 219 15.82 12.34 -2.73
N ILE A 220 15.40 13.47 -3.33
CA ILE A 220 14.03 13.64 -3.80
C ILE A 220 13.75 12.85 -5.07
N GLY A 221 14.71 12.79 -6.00
CA GLY A 221 14.60 11.97 -7.21
C GLY A 221 14.45 10.48 -6.87
N ALA A 222 15.26 9.98 -5.95
CA ALA A 222 15.20 8.59 -5.50
C ALA A 222 13.89 8.29 -4.75
N PHE A 223 13.50 9.16 -3.81
CA PHE A 223 12.24 9.07 -3.08
C PHE A 223 11.02 9.01 -4.02
N ALA A 224 10.95 9.96 -4.95
CA ALA A 224 9.78 10.13 -5.78
C ALA A 224 9.71 9.09 -6.91
N GLY A 225 10.85 8.67 -7.49
CA GLY A 225 10.90 7.54 -8.42
C GLY A 225 10.42 6.22 -7.78
N ALA A 226 10.80 5.99 -6.52
CA ALA A 226 10.36 4.83 -5.77
C ALA A 226 8.86 4.86 -5.43
N ALA A 227 8.32 6.02 -5.02
CA ALA A 227 6.90 6.20 -4.71
C ALA A 227 5.96 5.93 -5.90
N MET A 228 6.43 6.23 -7.11
CA MET A 228 5.72 5.94 -8.35
C MET A 228 5.69 4.44 -8.69
N GLY A 229 6.50 3.64 -8.00
CA GLY A 229 6.72 2.24 -8.35
C GLY A 229 7.48 2.09 -9.67
N ILE A 230 8.25 3.11 -10.07
CA ILE A 230 9.18 3.00 -11.20
C ILE A 230 10.27 1.96 -10.85
N GLY A 231 10.66 1.86 -9.57
CA GLY A 231 11.37 0.67 -9.05
C GLY A 231 10.45 -0.46 -8.53
N GLY A 232 9.13 -0.28 -8.47
CA GLY A 232 8.19 -1.38 -8.20
C GLY A 232 8.09 -2.38 -9.35
N MET A 233 8.48 -1.98 -10.57
CA MET A 233 8.67 -2.89 -11.68
C MET A 233 9.83 -3.86 -11.45
N TYR A 234 10.81 -3.52 -10.61
CA TYR A 234 11.97 -4.38 -10.36
C TYR A 234 11.57 -5.72 -9.73
N LEU A 235 10.55 -5.80 -8.86
CA LEU A 235 10.06 -7.08 -8.33
C LEU A 235 9.28 -7.93 -9.35
N TYR A 236 8.48 -7.29 -10.20
CA TYR A 236 7.77 -7.95 -11.31
C TYR A 236 8.72 -8.37 -12.45
N ASN A 237 9.72 -7.54 -12.74
CA ASN A 237 10.73 -7.75 -13.77
C ASN A 237 11.88 -8.64 -13.30
N LYS A 238 12.18 -8.81 -12.01
CA LYS A 238 13.11 -9.86 -11.51
C LYS A 238 12.62 -11.26 -11.89
N ALA A 239 11.31 -11.44 -12.10
CA ALA A 239 10.72 -12.66 -12.66
C ALA A 239 10.72 -12.72 -14.21
N GLN A 240 10.75 -11.59 -14.92
CA GLN A 240 10.73 -11.52 -16.40
C GLN A 240 12.11 -11.32 -17.05
N ALA A 241 13.07 -10.70 -16.36
CA ALA A 241 14.46 -10.49 -16.75
C ALA A 241 15.21 -11.81 -17.00
N LYS A 242 14.66 -12.94 -16.51
CA LYS A 242 15.07 -14.31 -16.84
C LYS A 242 14.91 -14.68 -18.34
N LYS A 243 14.44 -13.76 -19.20
CA LYS A 243 14.13 -14.02 -20.62
C LYS A 243 15.03 -13.31 -21.64
N ARG A 244 15.98 -12.45 -21.24
CA ARG A 244 16.86 -11.77 -22.20
C ARG A 244 17.89 -12.75 -22.77
N THR A 245 17.71 -13.19 -24.02
CA THR A 245 18.57 -14.22 -24.65
C THR A 245 19.72 -13.66 -25.50
N GLU A 246 19.75 -12.34 -25.76
CA GLU A 246 20.65 -11.77 -26.78
C GLU A 246 21.87 -10.98 -26.24
N GLY A 247 21.93 -10.69 -24.93
CA GLY A 247 22.99 -9.87 -24.31
C GLY A 247 22.69 -8.37 -24.37
N TRP A 248 23.68 -7.53 -24.02
CA TRP A 248 23.55 -6.05 -23.95
C TRP A 248 23.98 -5.31 -25.23
N SER A 249 24.39 -6.06 -26.26
CA SER A 249 24.81 -5.48 -27.54
C SER A 249 23.67 -4.72 -28.20
N GLY A 250 23.88 -3.46 -28.55
CA GLY A 250 22.84 -2.64 -29.16
C GLY A 250 23.22 -1.17 -29.22
N ARG A 251 22.32 -0.37 -29.81
CA ARG A 251 22.39 1.09 -29.73
C ARG A 251 21.52 1.55 -28.59
N TRP A 252 22.05 2.42 -27.75
CA TRP A 252 21.39 2.88 -26.55
C TRP A 252 21.30 4.40 -26.61
N LYS A 253 20.07 4.91 -26.60
CA LYS A 253 19.81 6.32 -26.47
C LYS A 253 20.07 6.70 -25.01
N VAL A 254 21.06 7.55 -24.77
CA VAL A 254 21.38 8.04 -23.44
C VAL A 254 20.67 9.35 -23.23
N THR A 255 19.89 9.39 -22.17
CA THR A 255 19.26 10.60 -21.68
C THR A 255 19.85 10.98 -20.34
N TYR A 256 20.12 12.26 -20.17
CA TYR A 256 20.49 12.88 -18.91
C TYR A 256 19.70 14.17 -18.83
N ASP A 257 19.05 14.40 -17.69
CA ASP A 257 18.14 15.53 -17.53
C ASP A 257 17.00 15.61 -18.57
N CYS A 258 16.37 14.46 -18.89
CA CYS A 258 15.37 14.31 -19.96
C CYS A 258 15.82 14.70 -21.38
N GLU A 259 17.06 15.11 -21.58
CA GLU A 259 17.64 15.42 -22.88
C GLU A 259 18.47 14.24 -23.39
N GLU A 260 18.34 13.94 -24.69
CA GLU A 260 19.24 13.00 -25.34
C GLU A 260 20.64 13.62 -25.42
N ILE A 261 21.59 13.06 -24.67
CA ILE A 261 22.96 13.56 -24.61
C ILE A 261 23.91 12.78 -25.52
N ALA A 262 23.58 11.52 -25.81
CA ALA A 262 24.35 10.67 -26.70
C ALA A 262 23.52 9.48 -27.20
N VAL A 263 23.99 8.87 -28.28
CA VAL A 263 23.62 7.50 -28.62
C VAL A 263 24.88 6.66 -28.51
N LEU A 264 24.87 5.67 -27.63
CA LEU A 264 25.98 4.78 -27.37
C LEU A 264 25.83 3.49 -28.17
N ASP A 265 26.94 3.00 -28.68
CA ASP A 265 27.07 1.64 -29.20
C ASP A 265 27.67 0.79 -28.08
N VAL A 266 26.87 -0.17 -27.59
CA VAL A 266 27.28 -1.16 -26.60
C VAL A 266 27.57 -2.46 -27.31
N ILE A 267 28.73 -3.06 -27.03
CA ILE A 267 29.15 -4.37 -27.50
C ILE A 267 29.30 -5.28 -26.27
N ASP A 268 28.46 -6.29 -26.17
CA ASP A 268 28.57 -7.35 -25.18
C ASP A 268 29.43 -8.49 -25.72
N HIS A 269 30.54 -8.77 -25.03
CA HIS A 269 31.49 -9.82 -25.39
C HIS A 269 31.04 -11.22 -24.94
N LYS A 270 29.89 -11.31 -24.26
CA LYS A 270 29.26 -12.53 -23.75
C LYS A 270 30.09 -13.30 -22.73
N ASP A 271 31.05 -12.64 -22.10
CA ASP A 271 31.88 -13.14 -21.01
C ASP A 271 31.71 -12.30 -19.72
N GLY A 272 30.61 -11.57 -19.61
CA GLY A 272 30.36 -10.61 -18.53
C GLY A 272 31.07 -9.27 -18.72
N LYS A 273 31.65 -9.01 -19.90
CA LYS A 273 32.26 -7.71 -20.24
C LYS A 273 31.50 -7.02 -21.36
N ILE A 274 31.40 -5.70 -21.24
CA ILE A 274 30.87 -4.83 -22.28
C ILE A 274 31.89 -3.76 -22.67
N THR A 275 31.84 -3.35 -23.93
CA THR A 275 32.52 -2.15 -24.42
C THR A 275 31.47 -1.14 -24.84
N ILE A 276 31.65 0.09 -24.39
CA ILE A 276 30.67 1.16 -24.55
C ILE A 276 31.37 2.27 -25.31
N SER A 277 30.81 2.71 -26.42
CA SER A 277 31.39 3.73 -27.29
C SER A 277 30.35 4.76 -27.69
N GLY A 278 30.78 5.98 -28.01
CA GLY A 278 29.87 7.09 -28.38
C GLY A 278 29.72 8.19 -27.32
N PHE A 279 30.48 8.14 -26.22
CA PHE A 279 30.52 9.25 -25.27
C PHE A 279 31.09 10.53 -25.92
N PRO A 280 30.53 11.73 -25.64
CA PRO A 280 30.99 12.98 -26.25
C PRO A 280 32.45 13.29 -25.89
N ASN A 281 33.33 13.32 -26.89
CA ASN A 281 34.77 13.62 -26.77
C ASN A 281 35.61 12.62 -25.97
N GLU A 282 35.18 11.35 -25.87
CA GLU A 282 35.88 10.35 -25.05
C GLU A 282 36.18 9.03 -25.77
N GLU A 283 37.16 8.30 -25.24
CA GLU A 283 37.48 6.94 -25.66
C GLU A 283 36.41 5.94 -25.19
N SER A 284 36.37 4.78 -25.85
CA SER A 284 35.45 3.70 -25.45
C SER A 284 35.70 3.25 -24.01
N ARG A 285 34.62 3.11 -23.24
CA ARG A 285 34.63 2.64 -21.86
C ARG A 285 34.46 1.13 -21.78
N ARG A 286 34.95 0.55 -20.71
CA ARG A 286 34.74 -0.87 -20.37
C ARG A 286 33.74 -0.93 -19.24
N GLY A 287 32.83 -1.89 -19.33
CA GLY A 287 31.94 -2.24 -18.24
C GLY A 287 31.91 -3.73 -18.01
N THR A 288 31.27 -4.13 -16.94
CA THR A 288 31.04 -5.52 -16.58
C THR A 288 29.59 -5.74 -16.22
N TYR A 289 29.10 -6.93 -16.50
CA TYR A 289 27.89 -7.42 -15.87
C TYR A 289 28.11 -8.81 -15.31
N THR A 290 27.41 -9.11 -14.23
CA THR A 290 27.32 -10.46 -13.70
C THR A 290 25.87 -10.91 -13.76
N THR A 291 25.72 -12.20 -14.04
CA THR A 291 24.42 -12.88 -13.99
C THR A 291 24.39 -13.71 -12.72
N ASP A 292 23.42 -13.44 -11.88
CA ASP A 292 23.10 -14.27 -10.73
C ASP A 292 21.75 -14.93 -10.99
N ASP A 293 21.69 -16.26 -10.84
CA ASP A 293 20.51 -17.07 -11.14
C ASP A 293 19.28 -16.68 -10.28
N ASP A 294 19.53 -16.05 -9.13
CA ASP A 294 18.55 -15.63 -8.15
C ASP A 294 18.36 -14.10 -8.11
N ALA A 295 19.41 -13.30 -8.36
CA ALA A 295 19.38 -11.83 -8.26
C ALA A 295 19.25 -11.07 -9.60
N GLY A 296 19.41 -11.71 -10.76
CA GLY A 296 19.30 -11.07 -12.08
C GLY A 296 20.63 -10.53 -12.60
N TYR A 297 20.60 -9.40 -13.32
CA TYR A 297 21.80 -8.76 -13.86
C TYR A 297 22.27 -7.61 -12.97
N THR A 298 23.54 -7.66 -12.54
CA THR A 298 24.25 -6.48 -12.02
C THR A 298 25.15 -5.98 -13.14
N ILE A 299 24.99 -4.72 -13.55
CA ILE A 299 25.78 -4.11 -14.65
C ILE A 299 26.41 -2.82 -14.15
N GLN A 300 27.66 -2.57 -14.54
CA GLN A 300 28.40 -1.36 -14.16
C GLN A 300 29.39 -0.96 -15.26
N PHE A 301 29.77 0.31 -15.33
CA PHE A 301 30.90 0.78 -16.13
C PHE A 301 31.74 1.81 -15.37
N GLU A 302 32.98 2.01 -15.80
CA GLU A 302 33.90 2.97 -15.17
C GLU A 302 33.79 4.34 -15.85
N ASP A 303 33.54 5.40 -15.07
CA ASP A 303 33.43 6.78 -15.54
C ASP A 303 34.81 7.38 -15.94
N PRO A 304 34.86 8.64 -16.41
CA PRO A 304 36.13 9.34 -16.70
C PRO A 304 37.05 9.55 -15.50
N SER A 305 36.49 9.58 -14.30
CA SER A 305 37.18 9.78 -13.02
C SER A 305 37.79 8.49 -12.49
N GLY A 306 37.36 7.34 -13.02
CA GLY A 306 37.73 6.00 -12.56
C GLY A 306 36.77 5.42 -11.52
N ASP A 307 35.63 6.07 -11.30
CA ASP A 307 34.59 5.62 -10.36
C ASP A 307 33.63 4.65 -11.07
N ASP A 308 33.18 3.63 -10.33
CA ASP A 308 32.19 2.68 -10.83
C ASP A 308 30.79 3.34 -10.87
N VAL A 309 30.16 3.26 -12.03
CA VAL A 309 28.78 3.67 -12.28
C VAL A 309 27.91 2.44 -12.38
N ASP A 310 27.10 2.21 -11.35
CA ASP A 310 26.22 1.06 -11.23
C ASP A 310 24.92 1.28 -12.00
N GLY A 311 24.57 0.31 -12.84
CA GLY A 311 23.35 0.30 -13.62
C GLY A 311 22.26 -0.55 -12.96
N THR A 312 21.11 0.06 -12.79
CA THR A 312 19.85 -0.59 -12.41
C THR A 312 19.07 -0.91 -13.67
N VAL A 313 18.95 -2.20 -13.99
CA VAL A 313 18.17 -2.68 -15.13
C VAL A 313 16.69 -2.53 -14.83
N GLU A 314 15.99 -1.64 -15.52
CA GLU A 314 14.56 -1.46 -15.37
C GLU A 314 13.79 -2.54 -16.12
N ASP A 315 14.20 -2.85 -17.36
CA ASP A 315 13.71 -3.96 -18.18
C ASP A 315 14.75 -4.37 -19.25
N GLU A 316 14.34 -5.18 -20.23
CA GLU A 316 15.22 -5.65 -21.31
C GLU A 316 15.68 -4.55 -22.28
N HIS A 317 15.11 -3.34 -22.23
CA HIS A 317 15.43 -2.23 -23.10
C HIS A 317 15.71 -0.92 -22.34
N ALA A 318 15.72 -0.92 -21.01
CA ALA A 318 15.97 0.27 -20.21
C ALA A 318 16.88 0.01 -19.00
N ILE A 319 17.86 0.90 -18.81
CA ILE A 319 18.78 0.89 -17.66
C ILE A 319 18.89 2.30 -17.11
N THR A 320 18.79 2.46 -15.79
CA THR A 320 19.05 3.71 -15.09
C THR A 320 20.34 3.59 -14.28
N TRP A 321 21.23 4.56 -14.40
CA TRP A 321 22.59 4.49 -13.87
C TRP A 321 22.77 5.40 -12.65
N SER A 322 23.72 5.05 -11.78
CA SER A 322 24.00 5.78 -10.54
C SER A 322 24.56 7.19 -10.77
N ASP A 323 25.05 7.48 -11.98
CA ASP A 323 25.45 8.80 -12.44
C ASP A 323 24.26 9.70 -12.87
N GLY A 324 23.04 9.16 -12.82
CA GLY A 324 21.81 9.85 -13.18
C GLY A 324 21.43 9.76 -14.66
N THR A 325 22.20 9.05 -15.49
CA THR A 325 21.84 8.80 -16.88
C THR A 325 20.81 7.66 -17.00
N ARG A 326 19.94 7.73 -18.01
CA ARG A 326 19.02 6.65 -18.39
C ARG A 326 19.29 6.23 -19.83
N TRP A 327 19.45 4.93 -20.05
CA TRP A 327 19.77 4.35 -21.34
C TRP A 327 18.57 3.54 -21.83
N ASP A 328 18.00 3.95 -22.96
CA ASP A 328 16.92 3.22 -23.63
C ASP A 328 17.44 2.58 -24.92
N GLU A 329 17.25 1.27 -25.10
CA GLU A 329 17.68 0.55 -26.29
C GLU A 329 16.89 1.01 -27.52
N ILE A 330 17.62 1.39 -28.55
CA ILE A 330 17.08 1.79 -29.84
C ILE A 330 16.82 0.51 -30.65
N PRO A 331 15.56 0.20 -31.00
CA PRO A 331 15.25 -0.99 -31.75
C PRO A 331 15.96 -1.00 -33.11
N PRO A 332 16.50 -2.15 -33.55
CA PRO A 332 16.89 -2.30 -34.94
C PRO A 332 15.63 -2.22 -35.84
N ASP A 333 15.69 -1.39 -36.88
CA ASP A 333 14.72 -1.31 -37.98
C ASP A 333 13.27 -0.83 -37.66
N ASN A 334 13.10 0.44 -37.26
CA ASN A 334 11.79 1.12 -37.13
C ASN A 334 10.75 0.39 -36.26
N GLY A 335 11.18 -0.55 -35.41
CA GLY A 335 10.36 -1.13 -34.35
C GLY A 335 9.96 -0.08 -33.32
N ASN A 336 8.80 -0.26 -32.69
CA ASN A 336 8.30 0.67 -31.67
C ASN A 336 8.16 -0.06 -30.34
N TRP A 337 9.04 0.24 -29.38
CA TRP A 337 8.88 -0.18 -27.99
C TRP A 337 7.87 0.76 -27.31
N THR A 338 6.59 0.69 -27.69
CA THR A 338 5.55 1.48 -27.01
C THR A 338 5.31 0.91 -25.62
N GLY A 339 5.81 1.57 -24.58
CA GLY A 339 5.43 1.18 -23.23
C GLY A 339 6.02 1.94 -22.05
N TYR A 340 7.18 2.59 -22.11
CA TYR A 340 7.77 3.18 -20.90
C TYR A 340 8.48 4.49 -21.19
N ALA A 341 7.78 5.59 -20.94
CA ALA A 341 8.38 6.91 -20.78
C ALA A 341 7.88 7.46 -19.45
N ALA A 342 8.65 7.23 -18.38
CA ALA A 342 8.36 7.80 -17.07
C ALA A 342 9.68 8.24 -16.39
N ALA A 343 9.96 9.53 -16.57
CA ALA A 343 10.37 10.47 -15.53
C ALA A 343 11.23 9.92 -14.38
N ALA A 344 12.54 10.01 -14.58
CA ALA A 344 13.48 10.23 -13.50
C ALA A 344 14.44 11.32 -13.99
N THR A 345 14.09 12.60 -13.82
CA THR A 345 15.05 13.71 -13.92
C THR A 345 14.40 15.04 -13.59
N GLY A 346 15.16 15.87 -12.86
CA GLY A 346 14.94 17.31 -12.72
C GLY A 346 14.64 17.76 -11.29
N GLY A 347 15.67 18.15 -10.53
CA GLY A 347 15.45 18.97 -9.33
C GLY A 347 15.52 20.45 -9.71
N ALA A 348 14.60 21.26 -9.20
CA ALA A 348 14.86 22.66 -8.92
C ALA A 348 14.51 22.94 -7.47
N VAL A 349 15.37 23.69 -6.79
CA VAL A 349 14.92 24.54 -5.68
C VAL A 349 14.21 25.73 -6.32
N ALA A 350 12.97 25.50 -6.73
CA ALA A 350 11.98 26.54 -6.93
C ALA A 350 10.97 26.42 -5.79
N ALA A 351 10.33 27.51 -5.42
CA ALA A 351 9.25 27.54 -4.43
C ALA A 351 8.00 26.78 -4.94
N GLY A 352 8.11 25.46 -5.11
CA GLY A 352 7.12 24.51 -5.64
C GLY A 352 7.08 23.20 -4.84
N ALA A 353 6.23 22.26 -5.24
CA ALA A 353 5.99 20.95 -4.62
C ALA A 353 7.25 20.11 -4.37
N THR A 354 8.33 20.26 -5.15
CA THR A 354 9.62 19.60 -4.88
C THR A 354 10.34 20.19 -3.66
N GLY A 355 10.32 21.52 -3.52
CA GLY A 355 10.81 22.22 -2.33
C GLY A 355 9.99 21.86 -1.09
N TYR A 356 8.68 21.70 -1.26
CA TYR A 356 7.78 21.24 -0.19
C TYR A 356 8.19 19.88 0.39
N LEU A 357 8.65 18.92 -0.42
CA LEU A 357 9.16 17.63 0.08
C LEU A 357 10.48 17.78 0.86
N LEU A 358 11.37 18.68 0.45
CA LEU A 358 12.63 18.94 1.17
C LEU A 358 12.42 19.70 2.48
N ASP A 359 11.31 20.39 2.63
CA ASP A 359 10.96 21.11 3.86
C ASP A 359 10.45 20.17 4.97
N LYS A 360 10.04 18.95 4.61
CA LYS A 360 9.60 17.90 5.54
C LYS A 360 10.78 17.45 6.40
N ASN A 361 10.54 17.28 7.69
CA ASN A 361 11.62 17.30 8.69
C ASN A 361 12.69 16.24 8.44
N PHE A 362 12.29 15.02 8.08
CA PHE A 362 13.21 13.94 7.76
C PHE A 362 14.12 14.27 6.57
N PHE A 363 13.53 14.69 5.45
CA PHE A 363 14.28 15.01 4.23
C PHE A 363 15.13 16.28 4.37
N LYS A 364 14.65 17.25 5.15
CA LYS A 364 15.39 18.45 5.51
C LYS A 364 16.66 18.13 6.29
N LYS A 365 16.57 17.30 7.33
CA LYS A 365 17.72 16.86 8.14
C LYS A 365 18.71 16.07 7.29
N ALA A 366 18.21 15.06 6.55
CA ALA A 366 19.05 14.22 5.69
C ALA A 366 19.76 15.02 4.58
N SER A 367 19.07 15.97 3.94
CA SER A 367 19.65 16.82 2.89
C SER A 367 20.68 17.81 3.44
N LYS A 368 20.50 18.30 4.67
CA LYS A 368 21.49 19.14 5.37
C LYS A 368 22.69 18.36 5.91
N LYS A 369 22.63 17.03 5.89
CA LYS A 369 23.63 16.12 6.47
C LYS A 369 23.77 16.32 7.98
N ASP A 370 22.65 16.58 8.63
CA ASP A 370 22.63 16.63 10.09
C ASP A 370 23.00 15.24 10.63
N GLN A 371 23.89 15.20 11.62
CA GLN A 371 24.14 13.96 12.38
C GLN A 371 22.92 13.72 13.27
N CYS A 372 22.15 12.70 12.93
CA CYS A 372 20.81 12.48 13.46
C CYS A 372 20.58 10.98 13.56
N ASP A 373 19.88 10.54 14.61
CA ASP A 373 19.50 9.15 14.70
C ASP A 373 18.28 8.92 13.81
N TYR A 374 18.52 8.39 12.62
CA TYR A 374 17.50 8.10 11.62
C TYR A 374 16.83 6.75 11.92
N ILE A 375 15.49 6.76 11.95
CA ILE A 375 14.67 5.55 12.07
C ILE A 375 13.66 5.54 10.93
N ILE A 376 13.53 4.43 10.21
CA ILE A 376 12.50 4.25 9.18
C ILE A 376 11.55 3.14 9.61
N MET A 377 10.32 3.51 9.91
CA MET A 377 9.23 2.58 10.18
C MET A 377 8.51 2.22 8.87
N MET A 378 8.27 0.94 8.64
CA MET A 378 7.65 0.44 7.42
C MET A 378 6.43 -0.43 7.73
N ASP A 379 5.27 -0.02 7.25
CA ASP A 379 4.03 -0.78 7.34
C ASP A 379 4.14 -2.08 6.53
N ARG A 380 3.79 -3.20 7.16
CA ARG A 380 3.71 -4.56 6.61
C ARG A 380 2.31 -5.15 6.86
N SER A 381 1.31 -4.30 7.08
CA SER A 381 -0.09 -4.71 7.22
C SER A 381 -0.68 -5.23 5.92
N ALA A 382 -1.85 -5.87 6.00
CA ALA A 382 -2.60 -6.30 4.82
C ALA A 382 -2.97 -5.14 3.87
N MET A 383 -2.93 -3.88 4.31
CA MET A 383 -3.19 -2.71 3.46
C MET A 383 -2.13 -2.50 2.37
N MET A 384 -0.92 -3.03 2.59
CA MET A 384 0.22 -2.85 1.68
C MET A 384 0.17 -3.75 0.45
N ASP A 385 -0.62 -4.83 0.47
CA ASP A 385 -0.74 -5.77 -0.66
C ASP A 385 -2.21 -6.09 -0.97
N PRO A 386 -2.70 -5.88 -2.21
CA PRO A 386 -4.11 -6.13 -2.55
C PRO A 386 -4.57 -7.58 -2.34
N THR A 387 -3.68 -8.56 -2.47
CA THR A 387 -3.96 -9.98 -2.21
C THR A 387 -4.08 -10.23 -0.71
N ALA A 388 -3.17 -9.69 0.09
CA ALA A 388 -3.24 -9.73 1.54
C ALA A 388 -4.49 -9.00 2.05
N MET A 389 -4.79 -7.81 1.53
CA MET A 389 -6.01 -7.05 1.80
C MET A 389 -7.25 -7.89 1.50
N ARG A 390 -7.29 -8.58 0.36
CA ARG A 390 -8.40 -9.49 0.02
C ARG A 390 -8.46 -10.71 0.94
N LYS A 391 -7.33 -11.25 1.41
CA LYS A 391 -7.33 -12.36 2.38
C LYS A 391 -7.82 -11.91 3.75
N HIS A 392 -7.35 -10.75 4.22
CA HIS A 392 -7.61 -10.18 5.53
C HIS A 392 -9.02 -9.57 5.62
N TYR A 393 -9.35 -8.62 4.74
CA TYR A 393 -10.65 -7.94 4.69
C TYR A 393 -11.69 -8.60 3.77
N GLY A 394 -11.26 -9.49 2.85
CA GLY A 394 -12.13 -10.05 1.80
C GLY A 394 -12.86 -11.35 2.15
N ARG A 395 -12.94 -11.75 3.41
CA ARG A 395 -14.07 -12.56 3.88
C ARG A 395 -15.02 -11.71 4.72
N LYS A 396 -15.68 -10.75 4.08
CA LYS A 396 -16.90 -10.16 4.64
C LYS A 396 -17.91 -11.29 4.84
N PHE A 397 -18.61 -11.28 5.97
CA PHE A 397 -19.76 -12.15 6.14
C PHE A 397 -20.73 -11.86 5.00
N SER A 398 -21.13 -12.89 4.26
CA SER A 398 -22.13 -12.71 3.22
C SER A 398 -23.45 -12.26 3.86
N ASN A 399 -24.33 -11.63 3.09
CA ASN A 399 -25.65 -11.27 3.62
C ASN A 399 -26.39 -12.50 4.16
N LYS A 400 -26.16 -13.68 3.59
CA LYS A 400 -26.73 -14.94 4.10
C LYS A 400 -26.11 -15.36 5.44
N ASP A 401 -24.80 -15.20 5.62
CA ASP A 401 -24.14 -15.50 6.90
C ASP A 401 -24.71 -14.61 8.02
N MET A 402 -25.09 -13.37 7.70
CA MET A 402 -25.71 -12.39 8.59
C MET A 402 -27.25 -12.44 8.60
N LYS A 403 -27.85 -13.51 8.06
CA LYS A 403 -29.32 -13.72 8.08
C LYS A 403 -30.10 -12.61 7.37
N PHE A 404 -29.42 -11.80 6.57
CA PHE A 404 -29.87 -10.58 5.91
C PHE A 404 -30.32 -9.46 6.85
N GLU A 405 -30.08 -9.54 8.17
CA GLU A 405 -30.57 -8.58 9.17
C GLU A 405 -30.14 -7.13 8.90
N LEU A 406 -28.96 -6.92 8.32
CA LEU A 406 -28.45 -5.60 7.94
C LEU A 406 -28.84 -5.16 6.52
N THR A 407 -29.70 -5.93 5.83
CA THR A 407 -30.13 -5.68 4.45
C THR A 407 -31.55 -5.16 4.41
N LYS A 408 -31.75 -3.91 3.96
CA LYS A 408 -33.10 -3.36 3.74
C LYS A 408 -33.90 -4.18 2.72
N TRP A 409 -35.20 -4.29 2.93
CA TRP A 409 -36.13 -5.10 2.16
C TRP A 409 -36.00 -4.86 0.66
N LYS A 410 -35.88 -3.60 0.22
CA LYS A 410 -35.71 -3.25 -1.19
C LYS A 410 -34.53 -4.00 -1.85
N ASN A 411 -33.45 -4.24 -1.09
CA ASN A 411 -32.22 -4.87 -1.53
C ASN A 411 -32.20 -6.40 -1.35
N LEU A 412 -33.25 -7.00 -0.75
CA LEU A 412 -33.32 -8.45 -0.60
C LEU A 412 -33.52 -9.16 -1.95
N PRO A 413 -32.81 -10.28 -2.20
CA PRO A 413 -33.05 -11.12 -3.38
C PRO A 413 -34.49 -11.67 -3.40
N PRO A 414 -35.09 -11.91 -4.58
CA PRO A 414 -36.45 -12.44 -4.67
C PRO A 414 -36.71 -13.74 -3.90
N PRO A 415 -35.80 -14.73 -3.85
CA PRO A 415 -35.98 -15.92 -3.01
C PRO A 415 -36.06 -15.59 -1.52
N VAL A 416 -35.26 -14.65 -1.05
CA VAL A 416 -35.23 -14.21 0.35
C VAL A 416 -36.50 -13.45 0.69
N LYS A 417 -36.97 -12.54 -0.18
CA LYS A 417 -38.26 -11.85 0.00
C LYS A 417 -39.44 -12.81 0.13
N ARG A 418 -39.42 -13.94 -0.61
CA ARG A 418 -40.46 -14.98 -0.46
C ARG A 418 -40.35 -15.69 0.87
N ALA A 419 -39.14 -16.07 1.28
CA ALA A 419 -38.89 -16.69 2.58
C ALA A 419 -39.32 -15.77 3.75
N CYS A 420 -38.99 -14.49 3.71
CA CYS A 420 -39.44 -13.52 4.72
C CYS A 420 -40.97 -13.48 4.82
N ARG A 421 -41.69 -13.47 3.69
CA ARG A 421 -43.17 -13.52 3.68
C ARG A 421 -43.71 -14.83 4.25
N ASP A 422 -43.05 -15.95 3.97
CA ASP A 422 -43.43 -17.25 4.51
C ASP A 422 -43.24 -17.34 6.03
N LEU A 423 -42.38 -16.50 6.60
CA LEU A 423 -42.19 -16.30 8.04
C LEU A 423 -43.16 -15.27 8.64
N GLY A 424 -43.92 -14.54 7.82
CA GLY A 424 -44.86 -13.51 8.25
C GLY A 424 -44.38 -12.07 8.09
N TYR A 425 -43.14 -11.85 7.62
CA TYR A 425 -42.62 -10.49 7.43
C TYR A 425 -43.24 -9.79 6.22
N ASN A 426 -43.53 -8.51 6.41
CA ASN A 426 -43.69 -7.55 5.33
C ASN A 426 -42.53 -6.55 5.32
N GLN A 427 -42.52 -5.64 4.33
CA GLN A 427 -41.44 -4.66 4.19
C GLN A 427 -41.26 -3.78 5.42
N SER A 428 -42.36 -3.25 5.98
CA SER A 428 -42.30 -2.38 7.15
C SER A 428 -41.69 -3.11 8.33
N MET A 429 -42.22 -4.30 8.62
CA MET A 429 -41.75 -5.13 9.73
C MET A 429 -40.26 -5.47 9.60
N TRP A 430 -39.83 -5.86 8.39
CA TRP A 430 -38.42 -6.17 8.13
C TRP A 430 -37.50 -4.94 8.26
N ASP A 431 -37.87 -3.82 7.63
CA ASP A 431 -37.02 -2.62 7.60
C ASP A 431 -36.90 -1.94 8.98
N ASN A 432 -37.87 -2.20 9.87
CA ASN A 432 -37.92 -1.70 11.25
C ASN A 432 -37.47 -2.74 12.30
N SER A 433 -37.02 -3.93 11.88
CA SER A 433 -36.62 -5.03 12.77
C SER A 433 -37.71 -5.45 13.78
N GLU A 434 -38.98 -5.42 13.34
CA GLU A 434 -40.12 -5.89 14.14
C GLU A 434 -40.16 -7.43 14.19
N GLN A 435 -40.67 -8.00 15.29
CA GLN A 435 -40.83 -9.45 15.40
C GLN A 435 -42.08 -9.95 14.66
N VAL A 436 -42.03 -11.21 14.23
CA VAL A 436 -43.17 -11.95 13.68
C VAL A 436 -43.52 -13.10 14.62
N ASP A 437 -44.70 -13.71 14.48
CA ASP A 437 -45.12 -14.84 15.33
C ASP A 437 -44.06 -15.95 15.38
N ALA A 438 -43.44 -16.25 14.23
CA ALA A 438 -42.39 -17.26 14.16
C ALA A 438 -41.20 -16.96 15.09
N SER A 439 -40.88 -15.69 15.37
CA SER A 439 -39.75 -15.28 16.21
C SER A 439 -39.87 -15.75 17.67
N TRP A 440 -41.08 -16.12 18.11
CA TRP A 440 -41.37 -16.57 19.47
C TRP A 440 -41.42 -18.09 19.61
N GLU A 441 -41.33 -18.82 18.49
CA GLU A 441 -41.41 -20.27 18.46
C GLU A 441 -40.01 -20.89 18.54
N HIS A 442 -39.91 -22.01 19.25
CA HIS A 442 -38.71 -22.83 19.18
C HIS A 442 -38.59 -23.47 17.80
N TRP A 443 -37.35 -23.75 17.39
CA TRP A 443 -36.98 -24.32 16.11
C TRP A 443 -37.74 -25.61 15.80
N TRP A 444 -37.96 -26.47 16.81
CA TRP A 444 -38.72 -27.72 16.66
C TRP A 444 -40.25 -27.52 16.61
N ASP A 445 -40.76 -26.36 17.04
CA ASP A 445 -42.18 -26.00 16.97
C ASP A 445 -42.55 -25.29 15.65
N LEU A 446 -41.54 -24.86 14.88
CA LEU A 446 -41.74 -24.25 13.56
C LEU A 446 -42.27 -25.25 12.53
N THR A 447 -43.17 -24.76 11.68
CA THR A 447 -43.68 -25.54 10.54
C THR A 447 -42.56 -25.83 9.53
N GLU A 448 -42.70 -26.91 8.75
CA GLU A 448 -41.74 -27.25 7.69
C GLU A 448 -41.53 -26.09 6.69
N LYS A 449 -42.59 -25.30 6.46
CA LYS A 449 -42.53 -24.12 5.59
C LYS A 449 -41.66 -23.00 6.19
N GLN A 450 -41.84 -22.70 7.47
CA GLN A 450 -41.01 -21.72 8.19
C GLN A 450 -39.55 -22.20 8.28
N LEU A 451 -39.31 -23.47 8.59
CA LEU A 451 -37.95 -24.05 8.62
C LEU A 451 -37.22 -23.93 7.28
N LYS A 452 -37.92 -24.19 6.16
CA LYS A 452 -37.35 -23.98 4.82
C LYS A 452 -37.02 -22.51 4.56
N ALA A 453 -37.89 -21.60 4.99
CA ALA A 453 -37.67 -20.16 4.86
C ALA A 453 -36.44 -19.70 5.68
N LEU A 454 -36.33 -20.12 6.94
CA LEU A 454 -35.18 -19.83 7.80
C LEU A 454 -33.85 -20.30 7.19
N LYS A 455 -33.81 -21.51 6.63
CA LYS A 455 -32.62 -22.03 5.92
C LYS A 455 -32.25 -21.22 4.67
N VAL A 456 -33.22 -20.59 4.00
CA VAL A 456 -32.97 -19.67 2.88
C VAL A 456 -32.31 -18.38 3.37
N LEU A 457 -32.75 -17.85 4.51
CA LEU A 457 -32.16 -16.68 5.14
C LEU A 457 -30.76 -16.95 5.69
N GLY A 458 -30.43 -18.20 6.02
CA GLY A 458 -29.12 -18.59 6.58
C GLY A 458 -29.15 -18.90 8.07
N TRP A 459 -30.34 -19.13 8.62
CA TRP A 459 -30.50 -19.63 9.97
C TRP A 459 -30.26 -21.13 10.03
N ASP A 460 -29.67 -21.54 11.15
CA ASP A 460 -29.59 -22.90 11.64
C ASP A 460 -30.19 -22.94 13.06
N GLU A 461 -30.36 -24.16 13.58
CA GLU A 461 -30.98 -24.40 14.88
C GLU A 461 -30.24 -23.69 16.01
N THR A 462 -28.90 -23.78 16.03
CA THR A 462 -28.08 -23.21 17.10
C THR A 462 -28.12 -21.69 17.11
N ALA A 463 -28.05 -21.05 15.94
CA ALA A 463 -28.23 -19.61 15.78
C ALA A 463 -29.60 -19.14 16.27
N TRP A 464 -30.66 -19.89 15.94
CA TRP A 464 -32.03 -19.56 16.27
C TRP A 464 -32.29 -19.64 17.78
N GLU A 465 -31.98 -20.79 18.39
CA GLU A 465 -32.28 -21.06 19.80
C GLU A 465 -31.39 -20.25 20.75
N SER A 466 -30.09 -20.25 20.49
CA SER A 466 -29.10 -19.89 21.52
C SER A 466 -28.12 -18.82 21.09
N LYS A 467 -28.15 -18.40 19.82
CA LYS A 467 -27.10 -17.55 19.22
C LYS A 467 -25.68 -18.08 19.45
N TYR A 468 -25.53 -19.41 19.55
CA TYR A 468 -24.29 -20.10 19.90
C TYR A 468 -23.71 -19.80 21.30
N GLN A 469 -24.42 -19.11 22.18
CA GLN A 469 -23.90 -18.71 23.51
C GLN A 469 -23.47 -19.90 24.38
N TRP A 470 -24.10 -21.07 24.18
CA TRP A 470 -23.82 -22.28 24.97
C TRP A 470 -22.82 -23.24 24.31
N VAL A 471 -22.26 -22.87 23.15
CA VAL A 471 -21.29 -23.70 22.44
C VAL A 471 -19.89 -23.35 22.95
N GLU A 472 -19.10 -24.35 23.32
CA GLU A 472 -17.72 -24.14 23.74
C GLU A 472 -16.87 -23.54 22.61
N TRP A 473 -15.87 -22.74 22.96
CA TRP A 473 -15.05 -22.02 21.97
C TRP A 473 -14.45 -22.96 20.92
N ASP A 474 -14.01 -24.15 21.33
CA ASP A 474 -13.41 -25.16 20.44
C ASP A 474 -14.41 -25.86 19.52
N ASP A 475 -15.67 -25.90 19.92
CA ASP A 475 -16.75 -26.48 19.14
C ASP A 475 -17.46 -25.45 18.24
N LEU A 476 -17.16 -24.16 18.39
CA LEU A 476 -17.70 -23.13 17.51
C LEU A 476 -17.33 -23.40 16.05
N PRO A 477 -18.32 -23.41 15.13
CA PRO A 477 -18.01 -23.52 13.72
C PRO A 477 -17.11 -22.35 13.28
N LYS A 478 -16.24 -22.61 12.29
CA LYS A 478 -15.21 -21.64 11.85
C LYS A 478 -15.77 -20.25 11.51
N LEU A 479 -17.00 -20.18 11.00
CA LEU A 479 -17.66 -18.93 10.67
C LEU A 479 -18.07 -18.14 11.94
N GLN A 480 -18.67 -18.81 12.92
CA GLN A 480 -19.06 -18.25 14.21
C GLN A 480 -17.84 -17.89 15.05
N LYS A 481 -16.82 -18.76 15.12
CA LYS A 481 -15.54 -18.45 15.79
C LYS A 481 -14.88 -17.21 15.19
N LYS A 482 -14.99 -17.02 13.87
CA LYS A 482 -14.54 -15.79 13.20
C LYS A 482 -15.39 -14.56 13.59
N ALA A 483 -16.71 -14.71 13.66
CA ALA A 483 -17.61 -13.63 14.09
C ALA A 483 -17.38 -13.22 15.54
N ALA A 484 -17.25 -14.18 16.44
CA ALA A 484 -16.88 -13.97 17.84
C ALA A 484 -15.60 -13.13 17.96
N LYS A 485 -14.51 -13.53 17.28
CA LYS A 485 -13.27 -12.75 17.21
C LYS A 485 -13.48 -11.34 16.65
N ALA A 486 -14.31 -11.19 15.63
CA ALA A 486 -14.60 -9.89 15.04
C ALA A 486 -15.36 -8.95 16.00
N ALA A 487 -16.08 -9.50 16.99
CA ALA A 487 -16.78 -8.74 18.03
C ALA A 487 -15.94 -8.48 19.29
N GLY A 488 -14.72 -9.03 19.39
CA GLY A 488 -13.84 -8.85 20.56
C GLY A 488 -13.74 -10.07 21.49
N TYR A 489 -14.38 -11.18 21.15
CA TYR A 489 -14.23 -12.42 21.92
C TYR A 489 -12.91 -13.14 21.60
N THR A 490 -12.30 -13.69 22.63
CA THR A 490 -11.15 -14.59 22.64
C THR A 490 -11.56 -15.93 23.25
N GLU A 491 -10.65 -16.90 23.26
CA GLU A 491 -10.87 -18.16 23.97
C GLU A 491 -11.08 -17.94 25.46
N ASP A 492 -10.26 -17.08 26.04
CA ASP A 492 -10.22 -16.83 27.48
C ASP A 492 -11.46 -16.09 27.98
N ASN A 493 -12.04 -15.20 27.16
CA ASN A 493 -13.20 -14.40 27.55
C ASN A 493 -14.51 -14.88 26.91
N TRP A 494 -14.55 -16.03 26.24
CA TRP A 494 -15.74 -16.48 25.49
C TRP A 494 -17.00 -16.59 26.37
N GLN A 495 -16.81 -16.91 27.66
CA GLN A 495 -17.88 -17.01 28.65
C GLN A 495 -18.14 -15.69 29.41
N ASP A 496 -17.31 -14.68 29.17
CA ASP A 496 -17.41 -13.37 29.79
C ASP A 496 -17.96 -12.36 28.78
N TRP A 497 -18.75 -11.42 29.26
CA TRP A 497 -19.27 -10.36 28.40
C TRP A 497 -18.17 -9.38 28.03
N VAL A 498 -18.09 -8.98 26.75
CA VAL A 498 -17.08 -8.02 26.28
C VAL A 498 -17.65 -6.61 26.40
N GLU A 499 -16.93 -5.70 27.07
CA GLU A 499 -17.42 -4.35 27.41
C GLU A 499 -17.89 -3.53 26.19
N ASN A 500 -17.27 -3.72 25.02
CA ASN A 500 -17.67 -3.03 23.78
C ASN A 500 -19.06 -3.46 23.25
N LEU A 501 -19.65 -4.51 23.82
CA LEU A 501 -20.99 -5.01 23.51
C LEU A 501 -22.05 -4.56 24.53
N ASP A 502 -21.73 -3.68 25.48
CA ASP A 502 -22.71 -3.14 26.45
C ASP A 502 -23.67 -2.07 25.88
N ASN A 503 -23.56 -1.79 24.58
CA ASN A 503 -24.32 -0.74 23.92
C ASN A 503 -25.63 -1.26 23.31
N TRP A 504 -26.61 -0.34 23.18
CA TRP A 504 -27.80 -0.59 22.37
C TRP A 504 -27.41 -0.95 20.94
N TRP A 505 -28.25 -1.71 20.24
CA TRP A 505 -27.94 -2.17 18.90
C TRP A 505 -27.57 -1.01 17.98
N ASP A 506 -28.26 0.12 18.05
CA ASP A 506 -27.99 1.26 17.17
C ASP A 506 -26.62 1.90 17.42
N ASP A 507 -26.10 1.79 18.64
CA ASP A 507 -24.82 2.36 19.10
C ASP A 507 -23.63 1.41 18.86
N LEU A 508 -23.88 0.13 18.55
CA LEU A 508 -22.82 -0.79 18.14
C LEU A 508 -22.16 -0.35 16.83
N GLY A 509 -20.84 -0.56 16.73
CA GLY A 509 -20.12 -0.39 15.49
C GLY A 509 -20.58 -1.38 14.41
N GLN A 510 -20.26 -1.08 13.15
CA GLN A 510 -20.71 -1.88 12.02
C GLN A 510 -20.14 -3.30 12.05
N LYS A 511 -18.93 -3.48 12.59
CA LYS A 511 -18.23 -4.77 12.67
C LYS A 511 -18.91 -5.68 13.69
N GLU A 512 -19.26 -5.13 14.84
CA GLU A 512 -19.96 -5.78 15.95
C GLU A 512 -21.34 -6.22 15.50
N LYS A 513 -22.12 -5.33 14.87
CA LYS A 513 -23.42 -5.65 14.26
C LYS A 513 -23.31 -6.84 13.29
N GLN A 514 -22.36 -6.80 12.37
CA GLN A 514 -22.16 -7.88 11.40
C GLN A 514 -21.82 -9.20 12.07
N ALA A 515 -20.91 -9.18 13.05
CA ALA A 515 -20.53 -10.35 13.83
C ALA A 515 -21.72 -10.93 14.60
N MET A 516 -22.47 -10.09 15.32
CA MET A 516 -23.63 -10.51 16.10
C MET A 516 -24.73 -11.10 15.23
N CYS A 517 -24.99 -10.56 14.03
CA CYS A 517 -25.90 -11.19 13.07
C CYS A 517 -25.44 -12.59 12.63
N VAL A 518 -24.13 -12.84 12.49
CA VAL A 518 -23.62 -14.18 12.19
C VAL A 518 -23.85 -15.16 13.34
N MET A 519 -23.78 -14.69 14.58
CA MET A 519 -24.09 -15.48 15.76
C MET A 519 -25.58 -15.79 15.88
N GLY A 520 -26.45 -14.98 15.28
CA GLY A 520 -27.90 -15.15 15.32
C GLY A 520 -28.63 -14.05 16.08
N TRP A 521 -27.94 -12.97 16.44
CA TRP A 521 -28.57 -11.79 17.01
C TRP A 521 -29.24 -10.96 15.92
N THR A 522 -30.49 -10.62 16.17
CA THR A 522 -31.22 -9.54 15.51
C THR A 522 -31.20 -8.32 16.42
N LYS A 523 -31.45 -7.12 15.85
CA LYS A 523 -31.67 -5.90 16.65
C LYS A 523 -32.65 -6.13 17.79
N CYS A 524 -33.79 -6.76 17.48
CA CYS A 524 -34.83 -6.98 18.47
C CYS A 524 -34.41 -7.97 19.56
N SER A 525 -33.69 -9.03 19.23
CA SER A 525 -33.18 -9.95 20.27
C SER A 525 -32.06 -9.34 21.11
N TRP A 526 -31.29 -8.41 20.54
CA TRP A 526 -30.21 -7.74 21.24
C TRP A 526 -30.74 -6.73 22.26
N ASP A 527 -31.62 -5.82 21.80
CA ASP A 527 -32.15 -4.73 22.63
C ASP A 527 -33.13 -5.21 23.72
N ASN A 528 -33.54 -6.49 23.69
CA ASN A 528 -34.45 -7.10 24.68
C ASN A 528 -33.80 -8.21 25.52
N ASN A 529 -32.50 -8.46 25.34
CA ASN A 529 -31.71 -9.35 26.18
C ASN A 529 -31.06 -8.55 27.31
#